data_AF-A0A0C9VWJ6-F1
#
_entry.id   AF-A0A0C9VWJ6-F1
#
_cell.length_a   1.000
_cell.length_b   1.000
_cell.length_c   1.000
_cell.angle_alpha   90.00
_cell.angle_beta   90.00
_cell.angle_gamma   90.00
#
_symmetry.space_group_name_H-M   'P 1'
#
loop_
_entity.id
_entity.type
_entity.pdbx_description
1 polymer ?
#
loop_
_entity_poly.entity_id
_entity_poly.type
_entity_poly.pdbx_seq_one_letter_code
_entity_poly.pdbx_strand_id
1 'polypeptide(L)'
;MQQGDGNDLDEAIQHHRAALQLTPAGHPDRSASLNNLANALSTRFEQRGDGNDVDEAIQHHRAALQLRPAGHPDRSDSLNNLANTLLMRFSQRGDGKDLDEAI
;
A
#
# COMPACT_ATOMS: atom_id res chain seq x y z
N MET A 1 -3.11 28.13 -0.68
CA MET A 1 -2.21 26.98 -0.55
C MET A 1 -2.56 26.32 0.78
N GLN A 2 -3.49 25.37 0.77
CA GLN A 2 -3.96 24.73 1.99
C GLN A 2 -2.97 23.61 2.33
N GLN A 3 -2.17 23.88 3.36
CA GLN A 3 -1.41 22.89 4.08
C GLN A 3 -2.40 21.94 4.79
N GLY A 4 -2.87 20.92 4.07
CA GLY A 4 -3.26 19.64 4.71
C GLY A 4 -1.97 18.93 5.07
N ASP A 5 -1.27 19.50 6.06
CA ASP A 5 0.11 19.21 6.44
C ASP A 5 0.16 17.85 7.11
N GLY A 6 0.78 16.83 6.50
CA GLY A 6 1.41 15.65 7.11
C GLY A 6 0.69 14.86 8.22
N ASN A 7 0.25 15.53 9.29
CA ASN A 7 -0.59 15.06 10.38
C ASN A 7 -1.89 14.43 9.90
N ASP A 8 -2.60 15.00 8.91
CA ASP A 8 -3.85 14.42 8.40
C ASP A 8 -3.59 13.03 7.78
N LEU A 9 -2.46 12.87 7.09
CA LEU A 9 -2.05 11.59 6.50
C LEU A 9 -1.58 10.61 7.58
N ASP A 10 -0.86 11.09 8.59
CA ASP A 10 -0.46 10.26 9.73
C ASP A 10 -1.69 9.76 10.51
N GLU A 11 -2.70 10.60 10.72
CA GLU A 11 -3.99 10.24 11.33
C GLU A 11 -4.75 9.21 10.46
N ALA A 12 -4.83 9.42 9.14
CA ALA A 12 -5.42 8.47 8.22
C ALA A 12 -4.74 7.09 8.28
N ILE A 13 -3.40 7.05 8.36
CA ILE A 13 -2.65 5.81 8.55
C ILE A 13 -3.03 5.12 9.87
N GLN A 14 -3.16 5.87 10.97
CA GLN A 14 -3.59 5.29 12.25
C GLN A 14 -5.01 4.71 12.17
N HIS A 15 -5.95 5.41 11.52
CA HIS A 15 -7.29 4.89 11.31
C HIS A 15 -7.31 3.64 10.44
N HIS A 16 -6.51 3.58 9.37
CA HIS A 16 -6.38 2.38 8.54
C HIS A 16 -5.75 1.21 9.31
N ARG A 17 -4.77 1.46 10.19
CA ARG A 17 -4.22 0.43 11.09
C ARG A 17 -5.27 -0.11 12.06
N ALA A 18 -6.06 0.78 12.67
CA ALA A 18 -7.16 0.37 13.55
C ALA A 18 -8.23 -0.44 12.80
N ALA A 19 -8.63 -0.01 11.59
CA ALA A 19 -9.55 -0.75 10.75
C ALA A 19 -9.02 -2.15 10.40
N LEU A 20 -7.72 -2.26 10.08
CA LEU A 20 -7.09 -3.55 9.79
C LEU A 20 -7.11 -4.50 10.99
N GLN A 21 -6.93 -3.98 12.21
CA GLN A 21 -7.05 -4.77 13.45
C GLN A 21 -8.48 -5.29 13.67
N LEU A 22 -9.50 -4.55 13.22
CA LEU A 22 -10.91 -4.95 13.30
C LEU A 22 -11.34 -5.91 12.18
N THR A 23 -10.55 -6.05 11.11
CA THR A 23 -10.79 -7.00 10.02
C THR A 23 -9.82 -8.20 10.11
N PRO A 24 -10.08 -9.22 10.96
CA PRO A 24 -9.19 -10.35 11.15
C PRO A 24 -9.06 -11.21 9.87
N ALA A 25 -8.13 -12.17 9.88
CA ALA A 25 -7.96 -13.11 8.78
C ALA A 25 -9.29 -13.81 8.43
N GLY A 26 -9.62 -13.85 7.14
CA GLY A 26 -10.91 -14.38 6.63
C GLY A 26 -12.06 -13.36 6.58
N HIS A 27 -11.91 -12.16 7.15
CA HIS A 27 -12.90 -11.10 6.98
C HIS A 27 -12.96 -10.63 5.52
N PRO A 28 -14.16 -10.45 4.92
CA PRO A 28 -14.29 -10.09 3.50
C PRO A 28 -13.57 -8.78 3.16
N ASP A 29 -13.69 -7.78 4.04
CA ASP A 29 -13.08 -6.46 3.82
C ASP A 29 -11.58 -6.39 4.13
N ARG A 30 -10.96 -7.48 4.60
CA ARG A 30 -9.54 -7.45 4.98
C ARG A 30 -8.64 -7.04 3.81
N SER A 31 -8.95 -7.50 2.60
CA SER A 31 -8.18 -7.13 1.40
C SER A 31 -8.25 -5.63 1.10
N ALA A 32 -9.42 -5.01 1.30
CA ALA A 32 -9.63 -3.57 1.12
C ALA A 32 -8.92 -2.76 2.21
N SER A 33 -9.02 -3.16 3.48
CA SER A 33 -8.31 -2.52 4.59
C SER A 33 -6.80 -2.52 4.39
N LEU A 34 -6.23 -3.65 3.96
CA LEU A 34 -4.81 -3.77 3.62
C LEU A 34 -4.42 -2.82 2.47
N ASN A 35 -5.20 -2.82 1.38
CA ASN A 35 -4.92 -1.98 0.23
C ASN A 35 -4.98 -0.48 0.56
N ASN A 36 -5.92 -0.05 1.39
CA ASN A 36 -6.06 1.35 1.78
C ASN A 36 -4.92 1.81 2.69
N LEU A 37 -4.50 0.97 3.65
CA LEU A 37 -3.33 1.25 4.47
C LEU A 37 -2.06 1.39 3.61
N ALA A 38 -1.88 0.47 2.66
CA ALA A 38 -0.74 0.47 1.74
C ALA A 38 -0.70 1.72 0.85
N ASN A 39 -1.85 2.18 0.36
CA ASN A 39 -1.96 3.43 -0.40
C ASN A 39 -1.55 4.64 0.44
N ALA A 40 -2.04 4.75 1.67
CA ALA A 40 -1.70 5.87 2.56
C ALA A 40 -0.19 5.90 2.89
N LEU A 41 0.42 4.74 3.14
CA LEU A 41 1.86 4.60 3.35
C LEU A 41 2.65 4.97 2.08
N SER A 42 2.21 4.53 0.90
CA SER A 42 2.84 4.89 -0.38
C SER A 42 2.80 6.41 -0.61
N THR A 43 1.68 7.06 -0.33
CA THR A 43 1.58 8.53 -0.40
C THR A 43 2.52 9.22 0.59
N ARG A 44 2.67 8.68 1.81
CA ARG A 44 3.60 9.25 2.80
C ARG A 44 5.05 9.08 2.37
N PHE A 45 5.40 7.94 1.78
CA PHE A 45 6.71 7.72 1.18
C PHE A 45 6.98 8.70 0.03
N GLU A 46 6.01 8.92 -0.86
CA GLU A 46 6.16 9.91 -1.95
C GLU A 46 6.47 11.31 -1.39
N GLN A 47 5.83 11.70 -0.28
CA GLN A 47 6.03 13.01 0.34
C GLN A 47 7.32 13.13 1.15
N ARG A 48 7.75 12.06 1.83
CA ARG A 48 8.82 12.13 2.86
C ARG A 48 10.07 11.29 2.56
N GLY A 49 9.99 10.34 1.63
CA GLY A 49 11.08 9.43 1.26
C GLY A 49 11.45 8.40 2.33
N ASP A 50 10.60 8.15 3.33
CA ASP A 50 10.86 7.14 4.36
C ASP A 50 10.71 5.72 3.79
N GLY A 51 11.84 5.00 3.65
CA GLY A 51 11.84 3.65 3.11
C GLY A 51 10.98 2.65 3.87
N ASN A 52 10.80 2.85 5.17
CA ASN A 52 9.98 1.93 5.95
C ASN A 52 8.52 1.97 5.50
N ASP A 53 8.04 3.12 5.03
CA ASP A 53 6.67 3.28 4.54
C ASP A 53 6.42 2.49 3.27
N VAL A 54 7.35 2.59 2.31
CA VAL A 54 7.20 1.87 1.04
C VAL A 54 7.40 0.37 1.22
N ASP A 55 8.31 -0.04 2.10
CA ASP A 55 8.49 -1.45 2.44
C ASP A 55 7.23 -2.02 3.10
N GLU A 56 6.63 -1.29 4.07
CA GLU A 56 5.37 -1.68 4.70
C GLU A 56 4.20 -1.70 3.68
N ALA A 57 4.11 -0.71 2.81
CA ALA A 57 3.10 -0.65 1.75
C ALA A 57 3.16 -1.86 0.80
N ILE A 58 4.36 -2.24 0.36
CA ILE A 58 4.57 -3.42 -0.49
C ILE A 58 4.08 -4.69 0.22
N GLN A 59 4.39 -4.87 1.50
CA GLN A 59 3.92 -6.04 2.25
C GLN A 59 2.39 -6.10 2.32
N HIS A 60 1.73 -4.97 2.59
CA HIS A 60 0.27 -4.90 2.65
C HIS A 60 -0.39 -5.10 1.28
N HIS A 61 0.16 -4.54 0.20
CA HIS A 61 -0.33 -4.79 -1.16
C HIS A 61 -0.19 -6.27 -1.56
N ARG A 62 0.93 -6.92 -1.26
CA ARG A 62 1.10 -8.37 -1.47
C ARG A 62 0.08 -9.19 -0.67
N ALA A 63 -0.15 -8.83 0.59
CA ALA A 63 -1.16 -9.50 1.41
C ALA A 63 -2.58 -9.31 0.86
N ALA A 64 -2.93 -8.10 0.39
CA ALA A 64 -4.23 -7.84 -0.24
C ALA A 64 -4.40 -8.67 -1.53
N LEU A 65 -3.37 -8.77 -2.35
CA LEU A 65 -3.36 -9.56 -3.59
C LEU A 65 -3.52 -11.06 -3.32
N GLN A 66 -2.91 -11.58 -2.26
CA GLN A 66 -3.08 -12.99 -1.85
C GLN A 66 -4.52 -13.33 -1.48
N LEU A 67 -5.27 -12.36 -0.96
CA LEU A 67 -6.69 -12.52 -0.61
C LEU A 67 -7.64 -12.39 -1.82
N ARG A 68 -7.13 -11.97 -2.98
CA ARG A 68 -7.92 -11.74 -4.21
C ARG A 68 -7.50 -12.75 -5.28
N PRO A 69 -8.04 -13.99 -5.30
CA PRO A 69 -7.61 -15.03 -6.24
C PRO A 69 -7.90 -14.66 -7.71
N ALA A 70 -7.38 -15.46 -8.65
CA ALA A 70 -7.64 -15.27 -10.07
C ALA A 70 -9.16 -15.21 -10.35
N GLY A 71 -9.57 -14.23 -11.16
CA GLY A 71 -10.99 -13.96 -11.44
C GLY A 71 -11.70 -13.05 -10.43
N HIS A 72 -11.07 -12.70 -9.30
CA HIS A 72 -11.62 -11.68 -8.39
C HIS A 72 -11.67 -10.31 -9.10
N PRO A 73 -12.78 -9.57 -9.01
CA PRO A 73 -12.97 -8.31 -9.74
C PRO A 73 -11.86 -7.29 -9.43
N ASP A 74 -11.50 -7.13 -8.17
CA ASP A 74 -10.49 -6.14 -7.76
C ASP A 74 -9.03 -6.64 -7.83
N ARG A 75 -8.77 -7.82 -8.42
CA ARG A 75 -7.41 -8.36 -8.48
C ARG A 75 -6.48 -7.50 -9.34
N SER A 76 -7.00 -6.99 -10.47
CA SER A 76 -6.24 -6.10 -11.36
C SER A 76 -5.80 -4.83 -10.62
N ASP A 77 -6.68 -4.26 -9.80
CA ASP A 77 -6.38 -3.04 -9.06
C ASP A 77 -5.30 -3.27 -8.00
N SER A 78 -5.34 -4.41 -7.31
CA SER A 78 -4.26 -4.78 -6.38
C SER A 78 -2.92 -4.98 -7.07
N LEU A 79 -2.91 -5.57 -8.27
CA LEU A 79 -1.69 -5.73 -9.07
C LEU A 79 -1.14 -4.37 -9.50
N ASN A 80 -1.99 -3.49 -10.02
CA ASN A 80 -1.60 -2.15 -10.43
C ASN A 80 -1.04 -1.34 -9.26
N ASN A 81 -1.67 -1.40 -8.08
CA ASN A 81 -1.17 -0.68 -6.91
C ASN A 81 0.20 -1.24 -6.47
N LEU A 82 0.37 -2.56 -6.41
CA LEU A 82 1.66 -3.17 -6.07
C LEU A 82 2.75 -2.75 -7.06
N ALA A 83 2.48 -2.83 -8.37
CA ALA A 83 3.43 -2.44 -9.42
C ALA A 83 3.81 -0.95 -9.29
N ASN A 84 2.84 -0.08 -9.06
CA ASN A 84 3.09 1.36 -8.88
C ASN A 84 3.97 1.63 -7.65
N THR A 85 3.71 0.98 -6.52
CA THR A 85 4.54 1.14 -5.31
C THR A 85 5.96 0.62 -5.51
N LEU A 86 6.14 -0.51 -6.21
CA LEU A 86 7.46 -1.04 -6.58
C LEU A 86 8.23 -0.07 -7.50
N LEU A 87 7.57 0.47 -8.53
CA LEU A 87 8.16 1.48 -9.42
C LEU A 87 8.53 2.76 -8.67
N MET A 88 7.72 3.18 -7.71
CA MET A 88 7.99 4.35 -6.87
C MET A 88 9.25 4.11 -6.01
N ARG A 89 9.37 2.94 -5.38
CA ARG A 89 10.57 2.55 -4.62
C ARG A 89 11.82 2.52 -5.50
N PHE A 90 11.72 1.89 -6.68
CA PHE A 90 12.80 1.84 -7.66
C PHE A 90 13.24 3.25 -8.07
N SER A 91 12.30 4.13 -8.39
CA SER A 91 12.59 5.50 -8.85
C SER A 91 13.34 6.33 -7.80
N GLN A 92 13.07 6.13 -6.51
CA GLN A 92 13.72 6.87 -5.43
C GLN A 92 15.00 6.21 -4.90
N ARG A 93 15.12 4.88 -4.95
CA ARG A 93 16.24 4.13 -4.33
C ARG A 93 17.14 3.38 -5.31
N GLY A 94 16.70 3.15 -6.55
CA GLY A 94 17.46 2.44 -7.58
C GLY A 94 17.64 0.93 -7.33
N ASP A 95 16.79 0.30 -6.51
CA ASP A 95 16.87 -1.14 -6.24
C ASP A 95 16.27 -1.96 -7.39
N GLY A 96 17.13 -2.49 -8.27
CA GLY A 96 16.71 -3.18 -9.50
C GLY A 96 15.81 -4.40 -9.31
N LYS A 97 15.76 -5.00 -8.10
CA LYS A 97 14.86 -6.13 -7.82
C LYS A 97 13.39 -5.75 -7.85
N ASP A 98 13.06 -4.49 -7.54
CA ASP A 98 11.68 -4.02 -7.55
C ASP A 98 11.14 -3.87 -8.98
N LEU A 99 12.01 -3.64 -9.98
CA LEU A 99 11.62 -3.48 -11.38
C LEU A 99 11.19 -4.81 -12.01
N ASP A 100 11.89 -5.90 -11.71
CA ASP A 100 11.55 -7.24 -12.23
C ASP A 100 10.19 -7.73 -11.72
N GLU A 101 9.74 -7.27 -10.55
CA GLU A 101 8.44 -7.63 -9.97
C GLU A 101 7.30 -6.71 -10.43
N ALA A 102 7.61 -5.53 -10.99
CA ALA A 102 6.62 -4.56 -11.45
C ALA A 102 6.15 -4.79 -12.91
N ILE A 103 6.80 -5.68 -13.66
CA ILE A 103 6.55 -6.00 -15.08
C ILE A 103 5.85 -7.35 -15.22
#